data_AF-A0A5E6VI71-F1
#
_entry.id   AF-A0A5E6VI71-F1
#
_cell.length_a   1.000
_cell.length_b   1.000
_cell.length_c   1.000
_cell.angle_alpha   90.00
_cell.angle_beta   90.00
_cell.angle_gamma   90.00
#
_symmetry.space_group_name_H-M   'P 1'
#
loop_
_entity.id
_entity.type
_entity.pdbx_description
1 polymer ?
#
loop_
_entity_poly.entity_id
_entity_poly.type
_entity_poly.pdbx_seq_one_letter_code
_entity_poly.pdbx_strand_id
1 'polypeptide(L)'
;MGIARKPAIHSSSGPGPTVANSPRKRGSGVLSDDSPANKNTRLGEQQVQESASHQPEMPPATVTASSIVPTEVMPVRSAVESLEHYRLKSPASLPAADTQGLRLIKGRHYVDIAPGEIVQVRQTATTGEYRATLVSELVPSGPPLYFDAQSRIWKLEMARSAADDDNVTGIEIDERIRDARNDRIDKQRVHVGSDDAFERGTALGSTLFARGLKEFTAEQAKLIRSELRQVEDIFYDAGQAIDLKLQKADQVFESFFGSDHRAVTAQFADSVSRGLALSREYQGVWGEAKFLGVNSNDNAAAWMYKRDFHGRLFLNRKFMQPGLLCMSLGHEMLHTNRIDRFKSIGPNAGDFFYVKNHLRDLLGADSTETYEVSERVVSEMIMHGGLTVEYLKAFGDDHDSFLFYISDYLGLGDDLDLHSAVELFNVHPQMRAQMAVNNADSLVFAAKSLQALYRSATGHERLPTTGND
;
A
#
# COMPACT_ATOMS: atom_id res chain seq x y z
N MET A 1 21.21 -90.77 -6.83
CA MET A 1 20.53 -91.29 -8.04
C MET A 1 19.51 -90.25 -8.53
N GLY A 2 19.15 -90.23 -9.82
CA GLY A 2 17.99 -89.51 -10.40
C GLY A 2 17.87 -88.00 -10.08
N ILE A 3 18.44 -87.08 -10.86
CA ILE A 3 17.98 -86.60 -12.18
C ILE A 3 16.62 -85.87 -12.16
N ALA A 4 16.73 -84.54 -11.99
CA ALA A 4 15.96 -83.40 -12.49
C ALA A 4 14.63 -83.55 -13.29
N ARG A 5 13.74 -82.54 -13.10
CA ARG A 5 13.14 -81.72 -14.19
C ARG A 5 12.62 -80.35 -13.71
N LYS A 6 12.68 -79.35 -14.60
CA LYS A 6 12.18 -77.93 -14.56
C LYS A 6 11.93 -77.49 -16.03
N PRO A 7 11.35 -76.31 -16.38
CA PRO A 7 10.89 -75.16 -15.57
C PRO A 7 9.39 -75.30 -15.17
N ALA A 8 8.36 -74.45 -15.39
CA ALA A 8 8.15 -73.11 -16.00
C ALA A 8 6.71 -72.60 -15.64
N ILE A 9 6.28 -71.33 -15.76
CA ILE A 9 6.88 -69.97 -15.82
C ILE A 9 5.76 -68.91 -15.59
N HIS A 10 6.08 -67.72 -15.02
CA HIS A 10 5.15 -66.59 -14.70
C HIS A 10 4.01 -66.93 -13.68
N SER A 11 3.37 -65.98 -12.97
CA SER A 11 3.20 -64.52 -13.16
C SER A 11 3.42 -63.65 -11.90
N SER A 12 3.38 -62.33 -12.11
CA SER A 12 3.67 -61.19 -11.22
C SER A 12 3.02 -61.13 -9.82
N SER A 13 3.72 -60.48 -8.89
CA SER A 13 3.25 -60.04 -7.56
C SER A 13 3.38 -58.51 -7.38
N GLY A 14 2.44 -57.89 -6.65
CA GLY A 14 2.67 -56.59 -5.98
C GLY A 14 3.32 -56.80 -4.59
N PRO A 15 3.34 -55.80 -3.67
CA PRO A 15 2.71 -54.47 -3.74
C PRO A 15 3.62 -53.27 -3.33
N GLY A 16 3.06 -52.04 -3.36
CA GLY A 16 3.42 -50.97 -2.41
C GLY A 16 4.57 -50.00 -2.80
N PRO A 17 4.32 -48.67 -2.87
CA PRO A 17 5.36 -47.68 -3.14
C PRO A 17 5.99 -47.09 -1.85
N THR A 18 7.32 -47.18 -1.73
CA THR A 18 8.11 -46.45 -0.71
C THR A 18 8.66 -45.15 -1.28
N VAL A 19 7.92 -44.05 -1.12
CA VAL A 19 8.41 -42.70 -1.46
C VAL A 19 9.30 -42.19 -0.32
N ALA A 20 10.61 -42.08 -0.58
CA ALA A 20 11.55 -41.49 0.37
C ALA A 20 11.43 -39.96 0.39
N ASN A 21 10.99 -39.39 1.51
CA ASN A 21 10.96 -37.94 1.70
C ASN A 21 12.38 -37.38 1.91
N SER A 22 12.93 -36.73 0.88
CA SER A 22 14.09 -35.85 1.05
C SER A 22 13.76 -34.69 2.01
N PRO A 23 14.67 -34.29 2.91
CA PRO A 23 14.37 -33.29 3.92
C PRO A 23 14.22 -31.89 3.31
N ARG A 24 13.03 -31.29 3.48
CA ARG A 24 12.78 -29.88 3.11
C ARG A 24 13.78 -28.97 3.83
N LYS A 25 14.71 -28.38 3.07
CA LYS A 25 15.62 -27.33 3.54
C LYS A 25 14.76 -26.12 3.93
N ARG A 26 14.90 -25.63 5.17
CA ARG A 26 14.08 -24.51 5.67
C ARG A 26 14.58 -23.20 5.08
N GLY A 27 13.89 -22.69 4.06
CA GLY A 27 13.97 -21.27 3.70
C GLY A 27 13.29 -20.46 4.79
N SER A 28 14.04 -19.57 5.45
CA SER A 28 13.50 -18.64 6.46
C SER A 28 13.05 -17.34 5.79
N GLY A 29 12.07 -17.44 4.89
CA GLY A 29 11.38 -16.29 4.32
C GLY A 29 10.46 -15.67 5.37
N VAL A 30 10.86 -14.53 5.92
CA VAL A 30 10.00 -13.65 6.70
C VAL A 30 9.73 -12.43 5.83
N LEU A 31 8.48 -12.25 5.41
CA LEU A 31 8.05 -11.04 4.71
C LEU A 31 8.44 -9.82 5.56
N SER A 32 9.35 -9.00 5.04
CA SER A 32 9.97 -7.89 5.77
C SER A 32 9.11 -6.62 5.74
N ASP A 33 7.82 -6.79 6.02
CA ASP A 33 6.76 -5.77 6.15
C ASP A 33 6.93 -4.86 7.40
N ASP A 34 8.14 -4.85 7.98
CA ASP A 34 8.62 -3.90 8.99
C ASP A 34 9.66 -2.91 8.41
N SER A 35 10.09 -3.09 7.15
CA SER A 35 10.91 -2.13 6.39
C SER A 35 10.08 -0.91 5.96
N PRO A 36 10.70 0.28 5.81
CA PRO A 36 10.02 1.44 5.21
C PRO A 36 9.80 1.24 3.70
N ALA A 37 8.82 1.95 3.13
CA ALA A 37 8.75 2.16 1.67
C ALA A 37 10.04 2.85 1.21
N ASN A 38 10.83 2.21 0.33
CA ASN A 38 12.25 2.55 0.19
C ASN A 38 12.68 2.89 -1.24
N LYS A 39 12.63 4.19 -1.56
CA LYS A 39 13.01 4.79 -2.85
C LYS A 39 14.53 4.98 -3.03
N ASN A 40 15.30 3.93 -2.80
CA ASN A 40 16.76 3.97 -2.92
C ASN A 40 17.25 3.70 -4.36
N THR A 41 17.27 4.75 -5.19
CA THR A 41 17.95 4.68 -6.49
C THR A 41 19.45 4.44 -6.29
N ARG A 42 19.99 3.42 -6.96
CA ARG A 42 21.43 3.06 -6.93
C ARG A 42 22.32 3.98 -7.78
N LEU A 43 21.70 4.72 -8.69
CA LEU A 43 22.32 5.76 -9.50
C LEU A 43 21.80 7.12 -9.01
N GLY A 44 22.70 8.09 -8.82
CA GLY A 44 22.34 9.39 -8.25
C GLY A 44 21.67 10.31 -9.27
N GLU A 45 20.71 11.13 -8.83
CA GLU A 45 19.94 12.09 -9.64
C GLU A 45 20.78 13.31 -10.12
N GLN A 46 22.11 13.16 -10.27
CA GLN A 46 23.08 14.21 -10.60
C GLN A 46 24.01 13.82 -11.76
N GLN A 47 23.45 13.47 -12.91
CA GLN A 47 24.17 13.56 -14.19
C GLN A 47 23.21 14.01 -15.30
N VAL A 48 23.58 15.09 -16.00
CA VAL A 48 22.74 15.84 -16.94
C VAL A 48 23.55 16.11 -18.20
N GLN A 49 23.01 15.73 -19.36
CA GLN A 49 23.57 15.90 -20.72
C GLN A 49 24.88 15.09 -20.94
N GLU A 50 25.09 14.39 -22.07
CA GLU A 50 24.91 14.83 -23.46
C GLU A 50 24.54 13.71 -24.47
N SER A 51 24.01 14.13 -25.62
CA SER A 51 24.21 13.56 -26.97
C SER A 51 23.82 12.09 -27.27
N ALA A 52 22.63 11.92 -27.85
CA ALA A 52 22.23 10.75 -28.63
C ALA A 52 22.87 10.72 -30.04
N SER A 53 22.84 9.57 -30.75
CA SER A 53 22.61 9.54 -32.22
C SER A 53 22.41 8.13 -32.82
N HIS A 54 21.63 8.09 -33.91
CA HIS A 54 21.57 7.09 -35.00
C HIS A 54 20.77 5.77 -34.88
N GLN A 55 19.51 5.89 -35.33
CA GLN A 55 18.56 4.89 -35.86
C GLN A 55 19.11 4.12 -37.10
N PRO A 56 18.48 2.99 -37.54
CA PRO A 56 17.34 3.08 -38.48
C PRO A 56 16.20 2.05 -38.28
N GLU A 57 15.06 2.29 -38.96
CA GLU A 57 13.75 1.61 -38.83
C GLU A 57 13.58 0.31 -39.66
N MET A 58 12.49 -0.43 -39.42
CA MET A 58 11.70 -1.24 -40.40
C MET A 58 10.29 -1.60 -39.80
N PRO A 59 9.27 -2.00 -40.60
CA PRO A 59 7.84 -1.76 -40.30
C PRO A 59 7.06 -2.87 -39.54
N PRO A 60 5.85 -2.56 -39.01
CA PRO A 60 5.05 -3.46 -38.16
C PRO A 60 4.17 -4.47 -38.92
N ALA A 61 3.70 -5.50 -38.19
CA ALA A 61 2.73 -6.49 -38.65
C ALA A 61 1.39 -6.40 -37.89
N THR A 62 0.28 -6.67 -38.59
CA THR A 62 -1.10 -6.57 -38.06
C THR A 62 -1.67 -7.94 -37.72
N VAL A 63 -2.41 -8.07 -36.60
CA VAL A 63 -3.16 -9.28 -36.23
C VAL A 63 -4.59 -8.92 -35.82
N THR A 64 -5.57 -9.68 -36.31
CA THR A 64 -7.01 -9.47 -36.09
C THR A 64 -7.51 -10.23 -34.87
N ALA A 65 -8.32 -9.58 -34.03
CA ALA A 65 -8.97 -10.22 -32.88
C ALA A 65 -10.36 -10.80 -33.22
N SER A 66 -10.75 -11.87 -32.53
CA SER A 66 -12.09 -12.48 -32.59
C SER A 66 -12.74 -12.49 -31.20
N SER A 67 -14.01 -12.08 -31.13
CA SER A 67 -14.75 -11.95 -29.86
C SER A 67 -15.22 -13.27 -29.26
N ILE A 68 -15.36 -13.31 -27.93
CA ILE A 68 -16.10 -14.34 -27.18
C ILE A 68 -17.13 -13.63 -26.28
N VAL A 69 -18.27 -14.27 -26.04
CA VAL A 69 -19.47 -13.70 -25.41
C VAL A 69 -19.42 -13.84 -23.87
N PRO A 70 -19.98 -12.90 -23.07
CA PRO A 70 -20.00 -13.00 -21.60
C PRO A 70 -20.95 -14.07 -21.06
N THR A 71 -20.70 -14.51 -19.81
CA THR A 71 -21.56 -15.43 -19.04
C THR A 71 -22.06 -14.72 -17.76
N GLU A 72 -23.31 -14.98 -17.37
CA GLU A 72 -23.95 -14.33 -16.22
C GLU A 72 -23.36 -14.71 -14.84
N VAL A 73 -23.56 -13.82 -13.86
CA VAL A 73 -23.16 -13.99 -12.46
C VAL A 73 -24.42 -14.18 -11.59
N MET A 74 -24.44 -15.21 -10.74
CA MET A 74 -25.52 -15.44 -9.77
C MET A 74 -25.19 -14.88 -8.37
N PRO A 75 -26.20 -14.46 -7.57
CA PRO A 75 -25.97 -13.67 -6.36
C PRO A 75 -25.58 -14.48 -5.13
N VAL A 76 -24.82 -13.82 -4.24
CA VAL A 76 -24.40 -14.31 -2.92
C VAL A 76 -25.60 -14.41 -1.96
N ARG A 77 -25.63 -15.45 -1.12
CA ARG A 77 -26.57 -15.60 0.01
C ARG A 77 -25.89 -15.23 1.33
N SER A 78 -26.65 -14.61 2.24
CA SER A 78 -26.18 -14.16 3.56
C SER A 78 -26.70 -15.04 4.71
N ALA A 79 -26.12 -14.79 5.90
CA ALA A 79 -26.55 -15.21 7.24
C ALA A 79 -26.21 -16.65 7.72
N VAL A 80 -25.16 -16.74 8.55
CA VAL A 80 -25.06 -17.67 9.68
C VAL A 80 -24.48 -16.89 10.88
N GLU A 81 -25.25 -16.71 11.95
CA GLU A 81 -24.85 -15.89 13.10
C GLU A 81 -24.17 -16.69 14.23
N SER A 82 -24.12 -18.03 14.14
CA SER A 82 -23.54 -18.89 15.18
C SER A 82 -22.05 -19.16 15.00
N LEU A 83 -21.28 -19.05 16.10
CA LEU A 83 -19.83 -19.33 16.11
C LEU A 83 -19.46 -20.82 16.05
N GLU A 84 -20.41 -21.73 16.25
CA GLU A 84 -20.16 -23.15 16.52
C GLU A 84 -19.27 -23.82 15.46
N HIS A 85 -19.50 -23.51 14.19
CA HIS A 85 -18.75 -24.03 13.05
C HIS A 85 -17.31 -23.49 12.94
N TYR A 86 -17.01 -22.38 13.61
CA TYR A 86 -15.71 -21.68 13.57
C TYR A 86 -14.82 -21.97 14.79
N ARG A 87 -15.34 -22.67 15.81
CA ARG A 87 -14.60 -22.93 17.06
C ARG A 87 -13.52 -23.99 16.85
N LEU A 88 -12.31 -23.69 17.31
CA LEU A 88 -11.16 -24.59 17.32
C LEU A 88 -10.64 -24.73 18.75
N LYS A 89 -10.26 -25.95 19.15
CA LYS A 89 -9.57 -26.16 20.43
C LYS A 89 -8.14 -25.65 20.34
N SER A 90 -7.69 -24.93 21.37
CA SER A 90 -6.33 -24.39 21.43
C SER A 90 -5.27 -25.51 21.39
N PRO A 91 -4.21 -25.39 20.56
CA PRO A 91 -3.02 -26.21 20.69
C PRO A 91 -2.36 -26.07 22.07
N ALA A 92 -1.64 -27.11 22.52
CA ALA A 92 -0.97 -27.12 23.83
C ALA A 92 0.13 -26.05 23.99
N SER A 93 0.59 -25.46 22.88
CA SER A 93 1.46 -24.28 22.86
C SER A 93 0.83 -23.17 22.00
N LEU A 94 0.19 -22.21 22.65
CA LEU A 94 -0.31 -20.98 22.03
C LEU A 94 0.78 -19.89 22.03
N PRO A 95 1.10 -19.25 20.89
CA PRO A 95 1.77 -17.95 20.89
C PRO A 95 0.95 -16.94 21.70
N ALA A 96 1.61 -16.01 22.40
CA ALA A 96 0.92 -14.96 23.14
C ALA A 96 0.02 -14.11 22.23
N ALA A 97 -1.09 -13.63 22.78
CA ALA A 97 -1.91 -12.63 22.10
C ALA A 97 -1.24 -11.25 22.19
N ASP A 98 -1.42 -10.44 21.16
CA ASP A 98 -0.92 -9.06 21.10
C ASP A 98 -1.77 -8.08 21.92
N THR A 99 -1.52 -6.78 21.76
CA THR A 99 -2.24 -5.70 22.46
C THR A 99 -3.69 -5.53 22.00
N GLN A 100 -4.08 -6.13 20.87
CA GLN A 100 -5.45 -6.17 20.36
C GLN A 100 -6.16 -7.50 20.69
N GLY A 101 -5.47 -8.45 21.32
CA GLY A 101 -6.02 -9.77 21.62
C GLY A 101 -6.01 -10.74 20.43
N LEU A 102 -5.21 -10.47 19.40
CA LEU A 102 -5.00 -11.35 18.26
C LEU A 102 -3.79 -12.27 18.51
N ARG A 103 -3.86 -13.52 18.06
CA ARG A 103 -2.75 -14.49 18.05
C ARG A 103 -2.38 -14.84 16.62
N LEU A 104 -1.12 -14.60 16.24
CA LEU A 104 -0.62 -15.01 14.92
C LEU A 104 -0.14 -16.47 14.97
N ILE A 105 -0.85 -17.37 14.28
CA ILE A 105 -0.48 -18.79 14.18
C ILE A 105 -0.35 -19.13 12.69
N LYS A 106 0.86 -19.45 12.24
CA LYS A 106 1.18 -19.79 10.82
C LYS A 106 0.66 -18.74 9.82
N GLY A 107 0.93 -17.45 10.08
CA GLY A 107 0.52 -16.34 9.21
C GLY A 107 -0.97 -16.00 9.24
N ARG A 108 -1.74 -16.55 10.19
CA ARG A 108 -3.19 -16.34 10.29
C ARG A 108 -3.56 -15.81 11.68
N HIS A 109 -4.52 -14.89 11.72
CA HIS A 109 -5.02 -14.30 12.96
C HIS A 109 -6.07 -15.22 13.60
N TYR A 110 -5.88 -15.48 14.90
CA TYR A 110 -6.83 -16.19 15.76
C TYR A 110 -7.17 -15.32 16.97
N VAL A 111 -8.37 -15.53 17.52
CA VAL A 111 -8.86 -14.83 18.72
C VAL A 111 -9.32 -15.83 19.76
N ASP A 112 -9.08 -15.53 21.04
CA ASP A 112 -9.65 -16.30 22.15
C ASP A 112 -11.12 -15.91 22.35
N ILE A 113 -12.03 -16.89 22.32
CA ILE A 113 -13.46 -16.67 22.63
C ILE A 113 -13.84 -17.20 24.02
N ALA A 114 -13.10 -18.19 24.52
CA ALA A 114 -13.22 -18.75 25.86
C ALA A 114 -11.89 -19.44 26.26
N PRO A 115 -11.66 -19.77 27.54
CA PRO A 115 -10.43 -20.46 27.97
C PRO A 115 -10.23 -21.80 27.25
N GLY A 116 -9.29 -21.84 26.30
CA GLY A 116 -8.98 -23.00 25.47
C GLY A 116 -9.77 -23.13 24.15
N GLU A 117 -10.62 -22.15 23.83
CA GLU A 117 -11.35 -22.07 22.54
C GLU A 117 -10.91 -20.83 21.75
N ILE A 118 -10.47 -21.07 20.51
CA ILE A 118 -10.02 -20.03 19.58
C ILE A 118 -10.83 -20.06 18.28
N VAL A 119 -10.93 -18.91 17.61
CA VAL A 119 -11.58 -18.75 16.29
C VAL A 119 -10.59 -18.09 15.33
N GLN A 120 -10.54 -18.51 14.06
CA GLN A 120 -9.76 -17.78 13.04
C GLN A 120 -10.55 -16.55 12.58
N VAL A 121 -9.89 -15.42 12.41
CA VAL A 121 -10.51 -14.17 11.92
C VAL A 121 -9.79 -13.61 10.70
N ARG A 122 -10.54 -12.85 9.89
CA ARG A 122 -10.01 -11.92 8.89
C ARG A 122 -10.77 -10.59 9.00
N GLN A 123 -10.10 -9.51 8.63
CA GLN A 123 -10.72 -8.18 8.60
C GLN A 123 -11.55 -8.01 7.33
N THR A 124 -12.72 -7.39 7.44
CA THR A 124 -13.64 -7.15 6.32
C THR A 124 -13.32 -5.80 5.68
N ALA A 125 -12.92 -5.77 4.41
CA ALA A 125 -12.45 -4.55 3.73
C ALA A 125 -13.48 -3.39 3.75
N THR A 126 -14.77 -3.71 3.78
CA THR A 126 -15.88 -2.74 3.74
C THR A 126 -16.10 -1.98 5.06
N THR A 127 -15.72 -2.56 6.22
CA THR A 127 -16.07 -2.03 7.55
C THR A 127 -14.91 -2.00 8.55
N GLY A 128 -13.79 -2.69 8.26
CA GLY A 128 -12.69 -2.87 9.22
C GLY A 128 -13.02 -3.84 10.37
N GLU A 129 -14.18 -4.49 10.36
CA GLU A 129 -14.58 -5.49 11.35
C GLU A 129 -13.80 -6.80 11.20
N TYR A 130 -13.38 -7.40 12.30
CA TYR A 130 -12.92 -8.79 12.31
C TYR A 130 -14.12 -9.74 12.27
N ARG A 131 -14.15 -10.64 11.28
CA ARG A 131 -15.17 -11.68 11.13
C ARG A 131 -14.55 -13.05 11.29
N ALA A 132 -15.30 -13.95 11.93
CA ALA A 132 -14.96 -15.37 11.98
C ALA A 132 -14.87 -15.96 10.56
N THR A 133 -13.90 -16.83 10.33
CA THR A 133 -13.66 -17.41 9.00
C THR A 133 -13.09 -18.82 9.06
N LEU A 134 -13.44 -19.66 8.09
CA LEU A 134 -12.86 -20.99 7.92
C LEU A 134 -11.59 -20.95 7.05
N VAL A 135 -10.77 -21.99 7.18
CA VAL A 135 -9.57 -22.18 6.35
C VAL A 135 -9.90 -22.29 4.86
N SER A 136 -11.09 -22.78 4.52
CA SER A 136 -11.58 -23.00 3.15
C SER A 136 -12.26 -21.79 2.51
N GLU A 137 -12.37 -20.67 3.22
CA GLU A 137 -13.05 -19.47 2.73
C GLU A 137 -12.08 -18.49 2.06
N LEU A 138 -12.48 -17.93 0.93
CA LEU A 138 -11.77 -16.81 0.31
C LEU A 138 -12.15 -15.48 0.98
N VAL A 139 -13.46 -15.26 1.18
CA VAL A 139 -14.05 -14.10 1.87
C VAL A 139 -14.56 -14.54 3.25
N PRO A 140 -14.28 -13.81 4.36
CA PRO A 140 -14.74 -14.20 5.69
C PRO A 140 -16.27 -14.12 5.78
N SER A 141 -16.95 -15.26 5.92
CA SER A 141 -18.41 -15.33 5.87
C SER A 141 -19.10 -15.24 7.24
N GLY A 142 -18.34 -15.47 8.32
CA GLY A 142 -18.87 -15.62 9.67
C GLY A 142 -19.30 -14.33 10.37
N PRO A 143 -19.85 -14.45 11.57
CA PRO A 143 -20.28 -13.31 12.37
C PRO A 143 -19.09 -12.41 12.75
N PRO A 144 -19.34 -11.10 12.97
CA PRO A 144 -18.33 -10.18 13.47
C PRO A 144 -17.98 -10.52 14.92
N LEU A 145 -16.75 -10.20 15.31
CA LEU A 145 -16.24 -10.36 16.67
C LEU A 145 -15.63 -9.05 17.15
N TYR A 146 -15.93 -8.71 18.40
CA TYR A 146 -15.46 -7.49 19.06
C TYR A 146 -14.63 -7.86 20.31
N PHE A 147 -13.49 -7.20 20.50
CA PHE A 147 -12.58 -7.46 21.61
C PHE A 147 -13.09 -6.81 22.91
N ASP A 148 -13.28 -7.61 23.96
CA ASP A 148 -13.60 -7.14 25.30
C ASP A 148 -12.30 -6.89 26.07
N ALA A 149 -11.95 -5.61 26.26
CA ALA A 149 -10.68 -5.22 26.88
C ALA A 149 -10.59 -5.56 28.39
N GLN A 150 -11.72 -5.70 29.09
CA GLN A 150 -11.74 -6.08 30.51
C GLN A 150 -11.44 -7.58 30.72
N SER A 151 -11.97 -8.45 29.86
CA SER A 151 -11.87 -9.91 29.97
C SER A 151 -10.88 -10.55 28.98
N ARG A 152 -10.33 -9.77 28.04
CA ARG A 152 -9.37 -10.18 27.01
C ARG A 152 -9.83 -11.35 26.13
N ILE A 153 -11.14 -11.45 25.91
CA ILE A 153 -11.78 -12.42 25.01
C ILE A 153 -12.64 -11.69 23.98
N TRP A 154 -12.88 -12.32 22.85
CA TRP A 154 -13.69 -11.76 21.76
C TRP A 154 -15.12 -12.29 21.81
N LYS A 155 -16.08 -11.40 21.58
CA LYS A 155 -17.53 -11.65 21.75
C LYS A 155 -18.33 -11.21 20.51
N LEU A 156 -19.52 -11.79 20.35
CA LEU A 156 -20.48 -11.43 19.31
C LEU A 156 -21.16 -10.07 19.55
N GLU A 157 -21.40 -9.72 20.82
CA GLU A 157 -22.02 -8.44 21.19
C GLU A 157 -20.94 -7.39 21.48
N MET A 158 -21.09 -6.21 20.88
CA MET A 158 -20.26 -5.04 21.16
C MET A 158 -20.54 -4.54 22.59
N ALA A 159 -19.51 -4.47 23.43
CA ALA A 159 -19.64 -4.04 24.82
C ALA A 159 -20.22 -2.62 24.92
N ARG A 160 -21.43 -2.49 25.48
CA ARG A 160 -22.11 -1.20 25.65
C ARG A 160 -21.37 -0.38 26.72
N SER A 161 -20.96 0.84 26.35
CA SER A 161 -20.47 1.82 27.33
C SER A 161 -21.59 2.20 28.30
N ALA A 162 -21.39 1.96 29.60
CA ALA A 162 -22.29 2.43 30.64
C ALA A 162 -22.10 3.94 30.85
N ALA A 163 -22.92 4.74 30.16
CA ALA A 163 -22.90 6.20 30.23
C ALA A 163 -24.31 6.77 30.00
N ASP A 164 -25.20 6.52 30.95
CA ASP A 164 -26.43 7.26 31.23
C ASP A 164 -26.89 6.87 32.65
N ASP A 165 -26.72 7.76 33.64
CA ASP A 165 -27.86 8.50 34.21
C ASP A 165 -27.40 9.62 35.18
N ASP A 166 -28.33 10.53 35.44
CA ASP A 166 -28.44 11.57 36.47
C ASP A 166 -27.69 12.91 36.30
N ASN A 167 -28.37 13.98 36.74
CA ASN A 167 -28.20 15.36 36.30
C ASN A 167 -28.34 16.33 37.50
N VAL A 168 -27.22 16.86 37.98
CA VAL A 168 -27.21 17.93 39.00
C VAL A 168 -26.28 19.08 38.58
N THR A 169 -26.81 20.29 38.72
CA THR A 169 -26.25 21.60 38.34
C THR A 169 -24.82 21.90 38.85
N GLY A 170 -24.00 22.56 38.03
CA GLY A 170 -22.65 22.99 38.42
C GLY A 170 -21.94 23.98 37.49
N ILE A 171 -22.66 24.96 36.91
CA ILE A 171 -22.11 25.96 35.96
C ILE A 171 -21.25 27.00 36.69
N GLU A 172 -20.06 26.57 37.10
CA GLU A 172 -18.96 27.39 37.63
C GLU A 172 -17.63 26.59 37.67
N ILE A 173 -17.73 25.27 37.76
CA ILE A 173 -16.59 24.34 37.72
C ILE A 173 -16.01 24.24 36.30
N ASP A 174 -16.87 24.36 35.28
CA ASP A 174 -16.56 23.94 33.91
C ASP A 174 -15.53 24.84 33.22
N GLU A 175 -15.56 26.16 33.43
CA GLU A 175 -14.54 27.07 32.88
C GLU A 175 -13.17 26.83 33.53
N ARG A 176 -13.11 26.70 34.86
CA ARG A 176 -11.83 26.48 35.54
C ARG A 176 -11.27 25.06 35.33
N ILE A 177 -12.11 24.06 35.03
CA ILE A 177 -11.66 22.76 34.52
C ILE A 177 -11.21 22.86 33.05
N ARG A 178 -11.86 23.67 32.21
CA ARG A 178 -11.48 23.86 30.80
C ARG A 178 -10.11 24.54 30.69
N ASP A 179 -9.88 25.60 31.45
CA ASP A 179 -8.59 26.28 31.53
C ASP A 179 -7.52 25.38 32.14
N ALA A 180 -7.79 24.73 33.28
CA ALA A 180 -6.82 23.80 33.88
C ALA A 180 -6.55 22.55 33.03
N ARG A 181 -7.47 22.14 32.15
CA ARG A 181 -7.24 21.11 31.12
C ARG A 181 -6.39 21.65 29.99
N ASN A 182 -6.71 22.80 29.41
CA ASN A 182 -5.92 23.42 28.34
C ASN A 182 -4.48 23.66 28.80
N ASP A 183 -4.29 24.25 29.98
CA ASP A 183 -2.99 24.56 30.57
C ASP A 183 -2.17 23.30 30.93
N ARG A 184 -2.82 22.15 31.20
CA ARG A 184 -2.13 20.84 31.30
C ARG A 184 -1.86 20.18 29.94
N ILE A 185 -2.79 20.29 29.00
CA ILE A 185 -2.69 19.67 27.66
C ILE A 185 -1.57 20.31 26.85
N ASP A 186 -1.39 21.62 26.94
CA ASP A 186 -0.31 22.31 26.21
C ASP A 186 1.04 22.27 26.95
N LYS A 187 1.07 22.02 28.27
CA LYS A 187 2.32 21.85 29.03
C LYS A 187 2.91 20.44 29.02
N GLN A 188 2.18 19.40 28.57
CA GLN A 188 2.75 18.06 28.41
C GLN A 188 2.14 17.22 27.28
N ARG A 189 2.00 17.82 26.09
CA ARG A 189 1.64 17.13 24.84
C ARG A 189 2.82 16.32 24.29
N VAL A 190 3.09 15.17 24.92
CA VAL A 190 4.05 14.17 24.40
C VAL A 190 3.63 13.73 22.98
N HIS A 191 4.58 13.61 22.06
CA HIS A 191 4.30 13.14 20.70
C HIS A 191 3.77 11.70 20.72
N VAL A 192 2.69 11.45 19.97
CA VAL A 192 2.02 10.14 19.96
C VAL A 192 2.84 9.18 19.12
N GLY A 193 3.44 8.18 19.77
CA GLY A 193 4.38 7.24 19.15
C GLY A 193 5.86 7.48 19.50
N SER A 194 6.17 8.41 20.42
CA SER A 194 7.56 8.65 20.86
C SER A 194 8.30 7.38 21.28
N ASP A 195 9.51 7.22 20.74
CA ASP A 195 10.48 6.15 21.00
C ASP A 195 9.91 4.72 20.79
N ASP A 196 8.88 4.57 19.94
CA ASP A 196 8.24 3.30 19.61
C ASP A 196 9.03 2.43 18.60
N ALA A 197 8.40 1.37 18.08
CA ALA A 197 9.08 0.46 17.14
C ALA A 197 9.52 1.14 15.84
N PHE A 198 8.73 2.09 15.33
CA PHE A 198 8.98 2.77 14.06
C PHE A 198 10.02 3.88 14.22
N GLU A 199 9.92 4.68 15.30
CA GLU A 199 10.97 5.65 15.64
C GLU A 199 12.32 4.97 15.91
N ARG A 200 12.33 3.85 16.66
CA ARG A 200 13.56 3.07 16.90
C ARG A 200 14.10 2.41 15.64
N GLY A 201 13.23 1.91 14.75
CA GLY A 201 13.63 1.34 13.46
C GLY A 201 14.33 2.37 12.58
N THR A 202 13.75 3.56 12.46
CA THR A 202 14.38 4.73 11.80
C THR A 202 15.69 5.14 12.47
N ALA A 203 15.77 5.11 13.81
CA ALA A 203 16.96 5.48 14.58
C ALA A 203 18.17 4.53 14.39
N LEU A 204 17.99 3.35 13.78
CA LEU A 204 19.11 2.45 13.43
C LEU A 204 19.99 2.99 12.30
N GLY A 205 19.49 3.91 11.47
CA GLY A 205 20.23 4.50 10.34
C GLY A 205 20.14 6.02 10.20
N SER A 206 19.31 6.70 11.01
CA SER A 206 19.01 8.13 10.88
C SER A 206 18.93 8.84 12.24
N THR A 207 19.33 10.12 12.30
CA THR A 207 19.18 10.93 13.52
C THR A 207 17.94 11.81 13.45
N LEU A 208 16.93 11.50 14.25
CA LEU A 208 15.73 12.31 14.44
C LEU A 208 16.08 13.68 15.05
N PHE A 209 15.48 14.77 14.54
CA PHE A 209 15.69 16.15 15.01
C PHE A 209 14.41 16.93 15.32
N ALA A 210 13.22 16.45 14.91
CA ALA A 210 11.94 17.09 15.19
C ALA A 210 10.78 16.09 15.17
N ARG A 211 9.82 16.25 16.09
CA ARG A 211 8.55 15.51 16.18
C ARG A 211 7.34 16.46 16.08
N GLY A 212 6.62 16.38 14.97
CA GLY A 212 5.53 17.28 14.61
C GLY A 212 6.01 18.67 14.17
N LEU A 213 5.19 19.41 13.42
CA LEU A 213 5.52 20.71 12.82
C LEU A 213 5.92 21.81 13.82
N LYS A 214 5.74 21.59 15.12
CA LYS A 214 6.10 22.52 16.20
C LYS A 214 7.58 22.41 16.65
N GLU A 215 8.26 21.31 16.33
CA GLU A 215 9.70 21.13 16.63
C GLU A 215 10.61 21.48 15.44
N PHE A 216 10.04 21.65 14.24
CA PHE A 216 10.77 22.18 13.08
C PHE A 216 10.99 23.70 13.22
N THR A 217 11.98 24.26 12.51
CA THR A 217 12.10 25.73 12.42
C THR A 217 10.91 26.33 11.66
N ALA A 218 10.61 27.61 11.88
CA ALA A 218 9.48 28.28 11.24
C ALA A 218 9.50 28.15 9.70
N GLU A 219 10.67 28.31 9.06
CA GLU A 219 10.81 28.15 7.61
C GLU A 219 10.70 26.68 7.15
N GLN A 220 11.17 25.70 7.93
CA GLN A 220 10.93 24.28 7.63
C GLN A 220 9.44 23.93 7.74
N ALA A 221 8.76 24.37 8.79
CA ALA A 221 7.33 24.13 9.00
C ALA A 221 6.44 24.86 7.98
N LYS A 222 6.90 26.01 7.46
CA LYS A 222 6.29 26.77 6.36
C LYS A 222 6.50 26.07 5.02
N LEU A 223 7.72 25.59 4.74
CA LEU A 223 8.01 24.75 3.57
C LEU A 223 7.14 23.50 3.56
N ILE A 224 7.10 22.72 4.64
CA ILE A 224 6.30 21.48 4.70
C ILE A 224 4.81 21.79 4.43
N ARG A 225 4.25 22.86 5.02
CA ARG A 225 2.87 23.29 4.70
C ARG A 225 2.69 23.73 3.23
N SER A 226 3.71 24.31 2.59
CA SER A 226 3.68 24.66 1.15
C SER A 226 3.74 23.43 0.24
N GLU A 227 4.50 22.41 0.62
CA GLU A 227 4.59 21.14 -0.11
C GLU A 227 3.30 20.32 0.06
N LEU A 228 2.69 20.30 1.24
CA LEU A 228 1.37 19.69 1.49
C LEU A 228 0.25 20.34 0.68
N ARG A 229 0.26 21.67 0.52
CA ARG A 229 -0.70 22.38 -0.35
C ARG A 229 -0.55 21.97 -1.81
N GLN A 230 0.67 21.73 -2.29
CA GLN A 230 0.89 21.22 -3.64
C GLN A 230 0.34 19.80 -3.81
N VAL A 231 0.42 18.95 -2.78
CA VAL A 231 -0.24 17.63 -2.79
C VAL A 231 -1.76 17.75 -2.86
N GLU A 232 -2.36 18.67 -2.08
CA GLU A 232 -3.80 18.94 -2.19
C GLU A 232 -4.18 19.45 -3.58
N ASP A 233 -3.45 20.43 -4.11
CA ASP A 233 -3.65 20.95 -5.47
C ASP A 233 -3.56 19.83 -6.53
N ILE A 234 -2.62 18.89 -6.41
CA ILE A 234 -2.47 17.76 -7.34
C ILE A 234 -3.73 16.89 -7.36
N PHE A 235 -4.18 16.39 -6.20
CA PHE A 235 -5.37 15.54 -6.16
C PHE A 235 -6.67 16.32 -6.43
N TYR A 236 -6.73 17.61 -6.08
CA TYR A 236 -7.87 18.48 -6.38
C TYR A 236 -8.01 18.70 -7.90
N ASP A 237 -6.97 19.19 -8.56
CA ASP A 237 -6.99 19.46 -10.00
C ASP A 237 -7.16 18.17 -10.81
N ALA A 238 -6.62 17.04 -10.34
CA ALA A 238 -6.87 15.72 -10.93
C ALA A 238 -8.34 15.30 -10.81
N GLY A 239 -8.97 15.49 -9.65
CA GLY A 239 -10.41 15.25 -9.46
C GLY A 239 -11.26 16.10 -10.41
N GLN A 240 -10.95 17.40 -10.52
CA GLN A 240 -11.64 18.29 -11.46
C GLN A 240 -11.45 17.86 -12.93
N ALA A 241 -10.30 17.31 -13.32
CA ALA A 241 -10.08 16.76 -14.66
C ALA A 241 -10.98 15.54 -14.97
N ILE A 242 -11.18 14.68 -13.98
CA ILE A 242 -12.04 13.48 -14.05
C ILE A 242 -13.51 13.89 -14.15
N ASP A 243 -13.97 14.77 -13.27
CA ASP A 243 -15.36 15.22 -13.21
C ASP A 243 -15.80 15.97 -14.49
N LEU A 244 -14.91 16.81 -15.04
CA LEU A 244 -15.13 17.49 -16.32
C LEU A 244 -14.99 16.57 -17.55
N LYS A 245 -14.51 15.33 -17.36
CA LYS A 245 -14.28 14.34 -18.43
C LYS A 245 -13.48 14.92 -19.61
N LEU A 246 -12.39 15.61 -19.29
CA LEU A 246 -11.55 16.28 -20.28
C LEU A 246 -11.08 15.27 -21.34
N GLN A 247 -11.25 15.59 -22.63
CA GLN A 247 -11.05 14.62 -23.73
C GLN A 247 -9.66 13.96 -23.76
N LYS A 248 -8.62 14.64 -23.26
CA LYS A 248 -7.25 14.10 -23.17
C LYS A 248 -6.96 13.30 -21.89
N ALA A 249 -7.88 13.27 -20.92
CA ALA A 249 -7.70 12.48 -19.69
C ALA A 249 -7.63 10.97 -20.00
N ASP A 250 -8.35 10.53 -21.04
CA ASP A 250 -8.31 9.17 -21.60
C ASP A 250 -6.88 8.73 -21.94
N GLN A 251 -6.12 9.61 -22.62
CA GLN A 251 -4.71 9.39 -22.97
C GLN A 251 -3.80 9.34 -21.73
N VAL A 252 -4.13 10.07 -20.67
CA VAL A 252 -3.38 10.00 -19.40
C VAL A 252 -3.67 8.68 -18.70
N PHE A 253 -4.93 8.21 -18.69
CA PHE A 253 -5.27 6.89 -18.16
C PHE A 253 -4.56 5.77 -18.94
N GLU A 254 -4.44 5.89 -20.26
CA GLU A 254 -3.72 4.93 -21.10
C GLU A 254 -2.20 4.89 -20.81
N SER A 255 -1.54 6.04 -20.71
CA SER A 255 -0.10 6.08 -20.34
C SER A 255 0.18 5.54 -18.92
N PHE A 256 -0.78 5.63 -17.98
CA PHE A 256 -0.57 5.20 -16.58
C PHE A 256 -1.15 3.83 -16.22
N PHE A 257 -2.12 3.31 -16.99
CA PHE A 257 -2.80 2.03 -16.71
C PHE A 257 -2.97 1.14 -17.96
N GLY A 258 -2.37 1.50 -19.09
CA GLY A 258 -2.32 0.69 -20.32
C GLY A 258 -3.63 0.63 -21.12
N SER A 259 -3.70 -0.31 -22.07
CA SER A 259 -4.87 -0.52 -22.94
C SER A 259 -6.15 -0.83 -22.14
N ASP A 260 -6.01 -1.52 -21.00
CA ASP A 260 -7.11 -1.95 -20.15
C ASP A 260 -7.49 -0.90 -19.09
N HIS A 261 -6.97 0.33 -19.17
CA HIS A 261 -7.19 1.41 -18.21
C HIS A 261 -8.67 1.63 -17.86
N ARG A 262 -9.60 1.42 -18.82
CA ARG A 262 -11.04 1.59 -18.62
C ARG A 262 -11.63 0.69 -17.53
N ALA A 263 -10.98 -0.45 -17.23
CA ALA A 263 -11.37 -1.34 -16.14
C ALA A 263 -10.99 -0.79 -14.75
N VAL A 264 -10.07 0.18 -14.67
CA VAL A 264 -9.49 0.69 -13.41
C VAL A 264 -9.70 2.20 -13.17
N THR A 265 -10.16 2.98 -14.16
CA THR A 265 -10.39 4.44 -14.01
C THR A 265 -11.30 4.80 -12.82
N ALA A 266 -12.29 3.97 -12.51
CA ALA A 266 -13.17 4.18 -11.35
C ALA A 266 -12.43 4.00 -10.01
N GLN A 267 -11.52 3.02 -9.91
CA GLN A 267 -10.67 2.84 -8.74
C GLN A 267 -9.63 3.97 -8.64
N PHE A 268 -9.07 4.40 -9.77
CA PHE A 268 -8.18 5.57 -9.81
C PHE A 268 -8.87 6.83 -9.26
N ALA A 269 -10.13 7.09 -9.63
CA ALA A 269 -10.89 8.22 -9.13
C ALA A 269 -11.15 8.15 -7.61
N ASP A 270 -11.41 6.95 -7.06
CA ASP A 270 -11.48 6.74 -5.60
C ASP A 270 -10.12 7.01 -4.92
N SER A 271 -9.01 6.51 -5.49
CA SER A 271 -7.66 6.79 -5.00
C SER A 271 -7.33 8.29 -4.99
N VAL A 272 -7.71 9.05 -6.03
CA VAL A 272 -7.55 10.51 -6.09
C VAL A 272 -8.41 11.21 -5.04
N SER A 273 -9.67 10.80 -4.87
CA SER A 273 -10.59 11.35 -3.85
C SER A 273 -10.05 11.13 -2.42
N ARG A 274 -9.52 9.95 -2.13
CA ARG A 274 -8.88 9.61 -0.85
C ARG A 274 -7.58 10.38 -0.63
N GLY A 275 -6.74 10.52 -1.66
CA GLY A 275 -5.54 11.35 -1.62
C GLY A 275 -5.85 12.81 -1.27
N LEU A 276 -6.88 13.38 -1.88
CA LEU A 276 -7.38 14.73 -1.59
C LEU A 276 -7.93 14.88 -0.16
N ALA A 277 -8.64 13.86 0.35
CA ALA A 277 -9.16 13.88 1.70
C ALA A 277 -8.02 13.81 2.75
N LEU A 278 -7.03 12.95 2.51
CA LEU A 278 -5.84 12.83 3.35
C LEU A 278 -4.95 14.07 3.34
N SER A 279 -4.67 14.65 2.17
CA SER A 279 -3.83 15.86 2.07
C SER A 279 -4.42 17.03 2.86
N ARG A 280 -5.74 17.07 3.04
CA ARG A 280 -6.45 18.03 3.90
C ARG A 280 -6.31 17.69 5.38
N GLU A 281 -6.45 16.43 5.79
CA GLU A 281 -6.28 16.04 7.20
C GLU A 281 -4.82 16.14 7.68
N TYR A 282 -3.84 15.90 6.81
CA TYR A 282 -2.42 16.15 7.07
C TYR A 282 -2.07 17.64 7.24
N GLN A 283 -2.86 18.55 6.69
CA GLN A 283 -2.76 19.99 6.97
C GLN A 283 -3.59 20.42 8.20
N GLY A 284 -4.44 19.56 8.73
CA GLY A 284 -5.30 19.82 9.87
C GLY A 284 -4.62 19.67 11.24
N VAL A 285 -5.36 19.96 12.31
CA VAL A 285 -4.87 19.97 13.71
C VAL A 285 -4.26 18.63 14.15
N TRP A 286 -4.77 17.50 13.65
CA TRP A 286 -4.17 16.18 13.90
C TRP A 286 -3.01 15.85 12.97
N GLY A 287 -2.98 16.47 11.78
CA GLY A 287 -1.93 16.33 10.78
C GLY A 287 -0.60 16.97 11.19
N GLU A 288 -0.64 18.12 11.87
CA GLU A 288 0.59 18.79 12.35
C GLU A 288 1.49 17.89 13.22
N ALA A 289 0.90 16.92 13.93
CA ALA A 289 1.63 15.99 14.79
C ALA A 289 2.27 14.80 14.04
N LYS A 290 2.03 14.63 12.73
CA LYS A 290 2.38 13.41 11.97
C LYS A 290 3.77 13.44 11.32
N PHE A 291 4.48 14.56 11.35
CA PHE A 291 5.74 14.74 10.60
C PHE A 291 6.96 14.54 11.50
N LEU A 292 7.94 13.73 11.07
CA LEU A 292 9.19 13.52 11.81
C LEU A 292 10.38 13.97 10.98
N GLY A 293 11.13 14.95 11.49
CA GLY A 293 12.32 15.47 10.82
C GLY A 293 13.52 14.58 11.10
N VAL A 294 14.09 13.97 10.06
CA VAL A 294 15.22 13.04 10.18
C VAL A 294 16.42 13.51 9.36
N ASN A 295 17.63 13.32 9.89
CA ASN A 295 18.87 13.45 9.15
C ASN A 295 19.30 12.02 8.76
N SER A 296 19.29 11.71 7.46
CA SER A 296 19.69 10.39 6.95
C SER A 296 20.62 10.53 5.75
N ASN A 297 21.49 9.53 5.57
CA ASN A 297 22.31 9.41 4.37
C ASN A 297 21.51 8.84 3.18
N ASP A 298 20.32 8.30 3.44
CA ASP A 298 19.40 7.73 2.46
C ASP A 298 19.06 8.71 1.31
N ASN A 299 18.67 8.15 0.16
CA ASN A 299 18.23 8.91 -1.01
C ASN A 299 16.70 9.14 -1.05
N ALA A 300 15.93 8.51 -0.18
CA ALA A 300 14.52 8.84 0.04
C ALA A 300 14.36 10.26 0.63
N ALA A 301 13.48 11.05 0.02
CA ALA A 301 13.12 12.40 0.48
C ALA A 301 12.10 12.37 1.63
N ALA A 302 11.19 11.39 1.59
CA ALA A 302 10.33 11.00 2.68
C ALA A 302 10.17 9.46 2.67
N TRP A 303 9.64 8.91 3.76
CA TRP A 303 9.09 7.55 3.82
C TRP A 303 8.00 7.44 4.89
N MET A 304 7.22 6.37 4.84
CA MET A 304 6.31 5.94 5.89
C MET A 304 6.42 4.44 6.17
N TYR A 305 5.89 3.99 7.30
CA TYR A 305 5.73 2.57 7.61
C TYR A 305 4.25 2.20 7.48
N LYS A 306 3.91 1.25 6.59
CA LYS A 306 2.51 0.90 6.30
C LYS A 306 1.74 0.36 7.51
N ARG A 307 2.47 -0.21 8.48
CA ARG A 307 1.97 -0.69 9.78
C ARG A 307 1.85 0.40 10.85
N ASP A 308 2.37 1.62 10.65
CA ASP A 308 2.24 2.70 11.62
C ASP A 308 0.82 3.26 11.61
N PHE A 309 -0.02 2.78 12.54
CA PHE A 309 -1.36 3.32 12.74
C PHE A 309 -1.37 4.80 13.15
N HIS A 310 -0.25 5.36 13.62
CA HIS A 310 -0.15 6.80 13.81
C HIS A 310 -0.05 7.57 12.50
N GLY A 311 0.27 6.94 11.37
CA GLY A 311 0.30 7.55 10.03
C GLY A 311 1.40 8.59 9.86
N ARG A 312 2.57 8.35 10.47
CA ARG A 312 3.67 9.32 10.48
C ARG A 312 4.46 9.30 9.17
N LEU A 313 4.85 10.50 8.74
CA LEU A 313 5.67 10.74 7.57
C LEU A 313 7.06 11.23 8.02
N PHE A 314 8.08 10.44 7.72
CA PHE A 314 9.47 10.72 8.06
C PHE A 314 10.08 11.53 6.91
N LEU A 315 10.64 12.70 7.21
CA LEU A 315 11.08 13.68 6.22
C LEU A 315 12.60 13.87 6.31
N ASN A 316 13.31 13.52 5.23
CA ASN A 316 14.76 13.61 5.18
C ASN A 316 15.22 15.04 4.93
N ARG A 317 15.99 15.60 5.87
CA ARG A 317 16.47 16.99 5.87
C ARG A 317 17.21 17.38 4.59
N LYS A 318 17.93 16.42 3.98
CA LYS A 318 18.65 16.54 2.70
C LYS A 318 17.76 17.08 1.56
N PHE A 319 16.47 16.75 1.59
CA PHE A 319 15.49 17.06 0.55
C PHE A 319 14.46 18.12 0.97
N MET A 320 14.65 18.80 2.11
CA MET A 320 13.79 19.91 2.55
C MET A 320 14.07 21.19 1.74
N GLN A 321 13.62 21.19 0.49
CA GLN A 321 13.73 22.30 -0.46
C GLN A 321 12.38 22.46 -1.20
N PRO A 322 12.01 23.67 -1.67
CA PRO A 322 10.77 23.89 -2.43
C PRO A 322 10.67 22.99 -3.66
N GLY A 323 9.50 22.37 -3.86
CA GLY A 323 9.18 21.49 -4.98
C GLY A 323 9.74 20.06 -4.89
N LEU A 324 10.64 19.76 -3.95
CA LEU A 324 11.27 18.43 -3.84
C LEU A 324 10.52 17.44 -2.95
N LEU A 325 9.61 17.91 -2.08
CA LEU A 325 8.88 17.01 -1.16
C LEU A 325 7.49 16.65 -1.68
N CYS A 326 6.81 17.51 -2.45
CA CYS A 326 5.40 17.32 -2.79
C CYS A 326 5.10 15.98 -3.47
N MET A 327 5.89 15.54 -4.45
CA MET A 327 5.68 14.24 -5.11
C MET A 327 5.94 13.04 -4.17
N SER A 328 6.92 13.15 -3.26
CA SER A 328 7.17 12.11 -2.25
C SER A 328 6.07 12.08 -1.20
N LEU A 329 5.68 13.23 -0.65
CA LEU A 329 4.56 13.34 0.31
C LEU A 329 3.24 12.81 -0.28
N GLY A 330 2.95 13.12 -1.54
CA GLY A 330 1.78 12.59 -2.24
C GLY A 330 1.82 11.07 -2.37
N HIS A 331 2.99 10.50 -2.69
CA HIS A 331 3.23 9.06 -2.72
C HIS A 331 3.08 8.40 -1.33
N GLU A 332 3.74 8.92 -0.29
CA GLU A 332 3.63 8.36 1.07
C GLU A 332 2.18 8.30 1.57
N MET A 333 1.38 9.33 1.26
CA MET A 333 -0.04 9.38 1.62
C MET A 333 -0.85 8.27 0.94
N LEU A 334 -0.47 7.84 -0.28
CA LEU A 334 -1.20 6.79 -1.01
C LEU A 334 -1.00 5.39 -0.40
N HIS A 335 0.14 5.13 0.26
CA HIS A 335 0.36 3.89 1.01
C HIS A 335 -0.51 3.77 2.26
N THR A 336 -0.96 4.90 2.82
CA THR A 336 -1.71 4.92 4.07
C THR A 336 -3.04 4.18 3.95
N ASN A 337 -3.52 3.67 5.09
CA ASN A 337 -4.82 3.02 5.24
C ASN A 337 -5.63 3.85 6.27
N ARG A 338 -5.99 3.29 7.42
CA ARG A 338 -6.61 4.01 8.53
C ARG A 338 -5.55 4.61 9.45
N ILE A 339 -5.66 5.91 9.74
CA ILE A 339 -4.72 6.69 10.58
C ILE A 339 -5.42 7.12 11.88
N ASP A 340 -4.70 7.11 13.01
CA ASP A 340 -5.19 7.62 14.29
C ASP A 340 -5.70 9.07 14.17
N ARG A 341 -6.96 9.28 14.58
CA ARG A 341 -7.73 10.55 14.59
C ARG A 341 -8.06 11.17 13.22
N PHE A 342 -7.71 10.53 12.12
CA PHE A 342 -8.20 10.92 10.80
C PHE A 342 -9.57 10.26 10.54
N LYS A 343 -10.41 10.93 9.75
CA LYS A 343 -11.70 10.39 9.26
C LYS A 343 -11.55 9.70 7.92
N SER A 344 -10.58 10.13 7.12
CA SER A 344 -10.26 9.57 5.81
C SER A 344 -9.57 8.21 5.97
N ILE A 345 -9.70 7.38 4.93
CA ILE A 345 -8.97 6.12 4.79
C ILE A 345 -8.23 6.20 3.47
N GLY A 346 -6.93 5.96 3.47
CA GLY A 346 -6.11 6.03 2.26
C GLY A 346 -6.37 4.90 1.27
N PRO A 347 -5.75 4.97 0.08
CA PRO A 347 -5.83 3.93 -0.95
C PRO A 347 -5.12 2.62 -0.59
N ASN A 348 -4.27 2.59 0.44
CA ASN A 348 -3.48 1.41 0.84
C ASN A 348 -2.56 0.89 -0.30
N ALA A 349 -2.06 1.78 -1.15
CA ALA A 349 -1.23 1.46 -2.32
C ALA A 349 0.09 0.76 -1.95
N GLY A 350 0.67 0.02 -2.88
CA GLY A 350 1.98 -0.63 -2.75
C GLY A 350 3.06 0.02 -3.61
N ASP A 351 4.31 -0.40 -3.36
CA ASP A 351 5.44 -0.21 -4.26
C ASP A 351 5.65 -1.50 -5.05
N PHE A 352 5.06 -1.57 -6.24
CA PHE A 352 5.28 -2.69 -7.15
C PHE A 352 6.36 -2.35 -8.17
N PHE A 353 6.41 -1.10 -8.62
CA PHE A 353 7.48 -0.56 -9.44
C PHE A 353 7.50 0.97 -9.32
N TYR A 354 8.68 1.57 -9.42
CA TYR A 354 8.82 3.03 -9.41
C TYR A 354 8.78 3.60 -10.84
N VAL A 355 8.45 4.88 -10.96
CA VAL A 355 8.37 5.59 -12.24
C VAL A 355 9.36 6.76 -12.22
N LYS A 356 10.58 6.54 -12.73
CA LYS A 356 11.66 7.54 -12.78
C LYS A 356 12.20 7.74 -14.19
N ASN A 357 12.09 8.99 -14.69
CA ASN A 357 12.53 9.37 -16.03
C ASN A 357 14.05 9.23 -16.27
N HIS A 358 14.90 9.48 -15.28
CA HIS A 358 16.35 9.38 -15.43
C HIS A 358 16.88 7.93 -15.57
N LEU A 359 16.02 6.91 -15.44
CA LEU A 359 16.34 5.50 -15.70
C LEU A 359 15.66 4.95 -16.96
N ARG A 360 14.96 5.79 -17.73
CA ARG A 360 14.13 5.35 -18.87
C ARG A 360 14.92 4.50 -19.89
N ASP A 361 16.21 4.78 -20.05
CA ASP A 361 17.09 4.14 -21.04
C ASP A 361 17.48 2.69 -20.63
N LEU A 362 17.02 2.21 -19.46
CA LEU A 362 17.08 0.79 -19.07
C LEU A 362 15.82 -0.02 -19.49
N LEU A 363 14.79 0.64 -20.03
CA LEU A 363 13.56 -0.01 -20.52
C LEU A 363 13.75 -0.55 -21.95
N GLY A 364 12.96 -1.55 -22.32
CA GLY A 364 13.12 -2.30 -23.58
C GLY A 364 12.65 -1.60 -24.86
N ALA A 365 12.49 -0.27 -24.86
CA ALA A 365 11.95 0.49 -26.00
C ALA A 365 12.53 1.91 -26.05
N ASP A 366 12.63 2.47 -27.26
CA ASP A 366 12.85 3.90 -27.46
C ASP A 366 11.51 4.64 -27.53
N SER A 367 11.36 5.71 -26.76
CA SER A 367 10.30 6.70 -26.96
C SER A 367 10.86 8.12 -27.10
N THR A 368 10.40 8.80 -28.13
CA THR A 368 10.68 10.22 -28.45
C THR A 368 9.58 11.15 -27.95
N GLU A 369 8.50 10.63 -27.36
CA GLU A 369 7.43 11.43 -26.80
C GLU A 369 7.91 12.27 -25.61
N THR A 370 7.35 13.48 -25.48
CA THR A 370 7.70 14.42 -24.41
C THR A 370 6.44 14.98 -23.76
N TYR A 371 6.41 14.94 -22.43
CA TYR A 371 5.28 15.37 -21.62
C TYR A 371 5.74 16.35 -20.54
N GLU A 372 4.83 17.25 -20.12
CA GLU A 372 5.05 18.18 -19.01
C GLU A 372 5.41 17.44 -17.69
N VAL A 373 4.83 16.27 -17.49
CA VAL A 373 5.20 15.31 -16.44
C VAL A 373 6.04 14.22 -17.07
N SER A 374 7.37 14.29 -16.90
CA SER A 374 8.33 13.47 -17.64
C SER A 374 8.13 11.96 -17.42
N GLU A 375 7.73 11.60 -16.22
CA GLU A 375 7.46 10.25 -15.73
C GLU A 375 6.31 9.55 -16.49
N ARG A 376 5.46 10.32 -17.19
CA ARG A 376 4.41 9.75 -18.04
C ARG A 376 4.98 8.89 -19.17
N VAL A 377 6.12 9.24 -19.77
CA VAL A 377 6.70 8.43 -20.86
C VAL A 377 7.25 7.10 -20.34
N VAL A 378 7.87 7.11 -19.15
CA VAL A 378 8.32 5.89 -18.46
C VAL A 378 7.15 4.99 -18.10
N SER A 379 6.09 5.55 -17.53
CA SER A 379 4.89 4.77 -17.22
C SER A 379 4.29 4.14 -18.48
N GLU A 380 4.24 4.89 -19.59
CA GLU A 380 3.71 4.41 -20.86
C GLU A 380 4.53 3.27 -21.44
N MET A 381 5.86 3.36 -21.38
CA MET A 381 6.78 2.27 -21.79
C MET A 381 6.58 1.02 -20.94
N ILE A 382 6.41 1.16 -19.62
CA ILE A 382 6.11 0.05 -18.69
C ILE A 382 4.72 -0.55 -18.99
N MET A 383 3.70 0.28 -19.22
CA MET A 383 2.33 -0.16 -19.52
C MET A 383 2.20 -0.84 -20.89
N HIS A 384 3.02 -0.48 -21.87
CA HIS A 384 3.14 -1.20 -23.15
C HIS A 384 3.88 -2.56 -23.03
N GLY A 385 4.41 -2.91 -21.85
CA GLY A 385 5.13 -4.16 -21.62
C GLY A 385 6.64 -4.07 -21.92
N GLY A 386 7.23 -2.88 -21.78
CA GLY A 386 8.66 -2.62 -21.91
C GLY A 386 9.44 -2.66 -20.59
N LEU A 387 8.87 -3.18 -19.49
CA LEU A 387 9.57 -3.30 -18.21
C LEU A 387 10.71 -4.31 -18.32
N THR A 388 11.84 -4.02 -17.68
CA THR A 388 13.04 -4.89 -17.70
C THR A 388 13.47 -5.26 -16.28
N VAL A 389 14.21 -6.37 -16.18
CA VAL A 389 14.86 -6.80 -14.93
C VAL A 389 15.91 -5.78 -14.48
N GLU A 390 16.56 -5.14 -15.45
CA GLU A 390 17.59 -4.10 -15.29
C GLU A 390 16.99 -2.82 -14.70
N TYR A 391 15.82 -2.40 -15.18
CA TYR A 391 15.09 -1.24 -14.64
C TYR A 391 14.68 -1.46 -13.19
N LEU A 392 14.12 -2.63 -12.85
CA LEU A 392 13.76 -2.95 -11.45
C LEU A 392 15.00 -2.98 -10.53
N LYS A 393 16.10 -3.61 -10.97
CA LYS A 393 17.34 -3.72 -10.17
C LYS A 393 18.07 -2.40 -9.90
N ALA A 394 17.74 -1.33 -10.62
CA ALA A 394 18.25 0.02 -10.36
C ALA A 394 17.75 0.61 -9.02
N PHE A 395 16.66 0.07 -8.46
CA PHE A 395 16.05 0.51 -7.21
C PHE A 395 16.39 -0.36 -5.98
N GLY A 396 17.06 -1.49 -6.18
CA GLY A 396 17.36 -2.46 -5.12
C GLY A 396 17.50 -3.89 -5.66
N ASP A 397 17.64 -4.86 -4.76
CA ASP A 397 17.45 -6.30 -5.09
C ASP A 397 16.17 -6.86 -4.42
N ASP A 398 15.48 -6.04 -3.63
CA ASP A 398 14.19 -6.38 -3.02
C ASP A 398 13.06 -6.02 -3.99
N HIS A 399 12.29 -7.03 -4.35
CA HIS A 399 11.14 -6.94 -5.25
C HIS A 399 9.95 -7.76 -4.72
N ASP A 400 9.93 -8.08 -3.42
CA ASP A 400 8.96 -9.04 -2.84
C ASP A 400 7.50 -8.63 -3.14
N SER A 401 7.18 -7.33 -3.07
CA SER A 401 5.87 -6.79 -3.42
C SER A 401 5.45 -7.07 -4.88
N PHE A 402 6.37 -6.95 -5.83
CA PHE A 402 6.13 -7.19 -7.27
C PHE A 402 5.92 -8.69 -7.54
N LEU A 403 6.80 -9.53 -6.99
CA LEU A 403 6.72 -10.99 -7.10
C LEU A 403 5.41 -11.50 -6.48
N PHE A 404 5.10 -11.06 -5.26
CA PHE A 404 3.89 -11.45 -4.53
C PHE A 404 2.61 -11.08 -5.30
N TYR A 405 2.52 -9.85 -5.83
CA TYR A 405 1.33 -9.42 -6.58
C TYR A 405 1.10 -10.28 -7.82
N ILE A 406 2.16 -10.62 -8.56
CA ILE A 406 2.06 -11.44 -9.78
C ILE A 406 1.70 -12.89 -9.43
N SER A 407 2.28 -13.46 -8.37
CA SER A 407 1.90 -14.79 -7.90
C SER A 407 0.46 -14.86 -7.40
N ASP A 408 -0.01 -13.89 -6.60
CA ASP A 408 -1.39 -13.86 -6.10
C ASP A 408 -2.41 -13.68 -7.25
N TYR A 409 -2.16 -12.74 -8.16
CA TYR A 409 -3.06 -12.46 -9.30
C TYR A 409 -3.18 -13.65 -10.27
N LEU A 410 -2.08 -14.38 -10.51
CA LEU A 410 -2.04 -15.52 -11.45
C LEU A 410 -2.24 -16.89 -10.76
N GLY A 411 -2.35 -16.94 -9.44
CA GLY A 411 -2.49 -18.18 -8.67
C GLY A 411 -1.23 -19.06 -8.66
N LEU A 412 -0.05 -18.45 -8.74
CA LEU A 412 1.26 -19.11 -8.69
C LEU A 412 1.75 -19.29 -7.24
N GLY A 413 2.81 -20.06 -7.06
CA GLY A 413 3.44 -20.27 -5.75
C GLY A 413 4.50 -19.22 -5.38
N ASP A 414 5.08 -19.40 -4.19
CA ASP A 414 6.12 -18.53 -3.61
C ASP A 414 7.48 -18.61 -4.35
N ASP A 415 7.65 -19.55 -5.29
CA ASP A 415 8.91 -19.84 -6.00
C ASP A 415 9.08 -19.00 -7.32
N LEU A 416 8.33 -17.91 -7.51
CA LEU A 416 8.40 -17.08 -8.72
C LEU A 416 9.67 -16.19 -8.72
N ASP A 417 10.51 -16.34 -9.75
CA ASP A 417 11.70 -15.50 -9.93
C ASP A 417 11.41 -14.20 -10.71
N LEU A 418 12.30 -13.21 -10.56
CA LEU A 418 12.16 -11.88 -11.14
C LEU A 418 12.12 -11.83 -12.67
N HIS A 419 12.82 -12.73 -13.37
CA HIS A 419 12.80 -12.77 -14.83
C HIS A 419 11.43 -13.26 -15.31
N SER A 420 10.98 -14.40 -14.78
CA SER A 420 9.65 -14.95 -15.04
C SER A 420 8.54 -13.95 -14.67
N ALA A 421 8.70 -13.22 -13.56
CA ALA A 421 7.76 -12.18 -13.14
C ALA A 421 7.68 -11.01 -14.14
N VAL A 422 8.81 -10.50 -14.63
CA VAL A 422 8.85 -9.43 -15.64
C VAL A 422 8.26 -9.89 -16.97
N GLU A 423 8.53 -11.12 -17.41
CA GLU A 423 7.90 -11.71 -18.61
C GLU A 423 6.38 -11.79 -18.45
N LEU A 424 5.88 -12.31 -17.33
CA LEU A 424 4.44 -12.39 -17.03
C LEU A 424 3.79 -10.99 -16.96
N PHE A 425 4.44 -10.01 -16.32
CA PHE A 425 3.99 -8.62 -16.31
C PHE A 425 3.86 -8.07 -17.73
N ASN A 426 4.86 -8.27 -18.58
CA ASN A 426 4.88 -7.75 -19.95
C ASN A 426 3.84 -8.41 -20.88
N VAL A 427 3.40 -9.64 -20.64
CA VAL A 427 2.36 -10.31 -21.47
C VAL A 427 0.92 -10.18 -20.97
N HIS A 428 0.68 -9.72 -19.72
CA HIS A 428 -0.66 -9.63 -19.14
C HIS A 428 -1.12 -8.16 -18.91
N PRO A 429 -1.69 -7.47 -19.92
CA PRO A 429 -2.06 -6.05 -19.81
C PRO A 429 -3.09 -5.76 -18.70
N GLN A 430 -4.09 -6.63 -18.52
CA GLN A 430 -5.08 -6.48 -17.44
C GLN A 430 -4.42 -6.55 -16.06
N MET A 431 -3.41 -7.41 -15.88
CA MET A 431 -2.63 -7.48 -14.64
C MET A 431 -1.80 -6.22 -14.43
N ARG A 432 -1.19 -5.66 -15.49
CA ARG A 432 -0.47 -4.37 -15.41
C ARG A 432 -1.39 -3.22 -14.99
N ALA A 433 -2.58 -3.12 -15.60
CA ALA A 433 -3.58 -2.10 -15.27
C ALA A 433 -4.00 -2.20 -13.78
N GLN A 434 -4.27 -3.41 -13.31
CA GLN A 434 -4.63 -3.70 -11.91
C GLN A 434 -3.47 -3.44 -10.95
N MET A 435 -2.23 -3.80 -11.29
CA MET A 435 -1.06 -3.49 -10.46
C MET A 435 -0.85 -1.96 -10.40
N ALA A 436 -0.89 -1.27 -11.54
CA ALA A 436 -0.64 0.17 -11.65
C ALA A 436 -1.67 1.03 -10.90
N VAL A 437 -2.97 0.68 -10.89
CA VAL A 437 -3.97 1.41 -10.10
C VAL A 437 -3.83 1.17 -8.58
N ASN A 438 -3.05 0.17 -8.18
CA ASN A 438 -2.67 -0.07 -6.78
C ASN A 438 -1.22 0.39 -6.47
N ASN A 439 -0.50 0.96 -7.44
CA ASN A 439 0.91 1.37 -7.33
C ASN A 439 1.03 2.87 -7.00
N ALA A 440 1.71 3.22 -5.91
CA ALA A 440 1.70 4.60 -5.40
C ALA A 440 2.35 5.62 -6.36
N ASP A 441 3.41 5.26 -7.09
CA ASP A 441 4.00 6.12 -8.12
C ASP A 441 3.06 6.34 -9.30
N SER A 442 2.49 5.27 -9.87
CA SER A 442 1.53 5.36 -10.98
C SER A 442 0.33 6.24 -10.63
N LEU A 443 -0.19 6.11 -9.41
CA LEU A 443 -1.28 6.94 -8.89
C LEU A 443 -0.90 8.43 -8.79
N VAL A 444 0.25 8.78 -8.18
CA VAL A 444 0.61 10.19 -7.96
C VAL A 444 1.03 10.89 -9.27
N PHE A 445 1.72 10.20 -10.19
CA PHE A 445 2.12 10.77 -11.47
C PHE A 445 0.96 10.85 -12.48
N ALA A 446 -0.02 9.94 -12.42
CA ALA A 446 -1.29 10.10 -13.15
C ALA A 446 -2.06 11.33 -12.65
N ALA A 447 -2.20 11.50 -11.33
CA ALA A 447 -2.83 12.69 -10.75
C ALA A 447 -2.09 13.99 -11.16
N LYS A 448 -0.76 14.00 -11.09
CA LYS A 448 0.06 15.15 -11.54
C LYS A 448 -0.13 15.48 -13.03
N SER A 449 -0.27 14.46 -13.86
CA SER A 449 -0.52 14.62 -15.31
C SER A 449 -1.93 15.14 -15.61
N LEU A 450 -2.93 14.77 -14.80
CA LEU A 450 -4.27 15.33 -14.88
C LEU A 450 -4.35 16.77 -14.34
N GLN A 451 -3.56 17.12 -13.31
CA GLN A 451 -3.39 18.51 -12.88
C GLN A 451 -2.88 19.39 -14.02
N ALA A 452 -1.80 18.96 -14.70
CA ALA A 452 -1.24 19.67 -15.85
C ALA A 452 -2.31 19.90 -16.94
N LEU A 453 -3.03 18.84 -17.31
CA LEU A 453 -4.13 18.91 -18.27
C LEU A 453 -5.26 19.86 -17.83
N TYR A 454 -5.66 19.83 -16.55
CA TYR A 454 -6.72 20.68 -16.02
C TYR A 454 -6.32 22.17 -16.01
N ARG A 455 -5.10 22.49 -15.55
CA ARG A 455 -4.57 23.86 -15.53
C ARG A 455 -4.45 24.41 -16.95
N SER A 456 -3.93 23.60 -17.89
CA SER A 456 -3.89 23.92 -19.32
C SER A 456 -5.28 24.19 -19.91
N ALA A 457 -6.29 23.37 -19.57
CA ALA A 457 -7.65 23.49 -20.07
C ALA A 457 -8.46 24.68 -19.47
N THR A 458 -8.09 25.15 -18.28
CA THR A 458 -8.82 26.20 -17.53
C THR A 458 -8.10 27.55 -17.45
N GLY A 459 -6.85 27.64 -17.93
CA GLY A 459 -6.01 28.83 -17.80
C GLY A 459 -5.64 29.17 -16.34
N HIS A 460 -5.84 28.24 -15.40
CA HIS A 460 -5.56 28.45 -13.98
C HIS A 460 -4.09 28.14 -13.64
N GLU A 461 -3.26 29.18 -13.69
CA GLU A 461 -2.29 29.34 -12.61
C GLU A 461 -3.05 29.84 -11.38
N ARG A 462 -3.15 29.02 -10.33
CA ARG A 462 -3.55 29.54 -9.00
C ARG A 462 -2.45 30.49 -8.54
N LEU A 463 -2.71 31.80 -8.63
CA LEU A 463 -1.92 32.81 -7.93
C LEU A 463 -1.82 32.39 -6.44
N PRO A 464 -0.62 32.41 -5.85
CA PRO A 464 -0.44 31.95 -4.48
C PRO A 464 -1.31 32.75 -3.54
N THR A 465 -2.11 32.07 -2.72
CA THR A 465 -2.96 32.72 -1.73
C THR A 465 -2.08 33.41 -0.68
N THR A 466 -1.90 34.71 -0.85
CA THR A 466 -1.35 35.60 0.16
C THR A 466 -2.28 35.57 1.36
N GLY A 467 -1.96 34.74 2.35
CA GLY A 467 -2.58 34.84 3.66
C GLY A 467 -2.22 36.19 4.26
N ASN A 468 -3.22 36.96 4.64
CA ASN A 468 -3.01 38.16 5.45
C ASN A 468 -2.49 37.73 6.83
N ASP A 469 -1.43 38.40 7.26
CA ASP A 469 -0.91 38.62 8.62
C ASP A 469 -1.38 37.66 9.75
#